data_AF-A0A524AE22-F1
#
_entry.id   AF-A0A524AE22-F1
#
_cell.length_a   1.000
_cell.length_b   1.000
_cell.length_c   1.000
_cell.angle_alpha   90.00
_cell.angle_beta   90.00
_cell.angle_gamma   90.00
#
_symmetry.space_group_name_H-M   'P 1'
#
loop_
_entity.id
_entity.type
_entity.pdbx_description
1 polymer ?
#
loop_
_entity_poly.entity_id
_entity_poly.type
_entity_poly.pdbx_seq_one_letter_code
_entity_poly.pdbx_strand_id
1 'polypeptide(L)' 'MVGVKQKVQNIVLSVTYEDVKFDLEKLARILDGARYDPEVFPGI' A
#
# COMPACT_ATOMS: atom_id res chain seq x y z
N MET A 1 6.31 -4.63 -39.89
CA MET A 1 6.46 -4.07 -38.53
C MET A 1 6.87 -5.21 -37.61
N VAL A 2 8.06 -5.15 -37.02
CA VAL A 2 8.53 -6.15 -36.04
C VAL A 2 7.79 -5.89 -34.73
N GLY A 3 7.10 -6.92 -34.19
CA GLY A 3 6.33 -6.78 -32.96
C GLY A 3 7.24 -6.60 -31.74
N VAL A 4 7.12 -5.47 -31.06
CA VAL A 4 7.81 -5.23 -29.79
C VAL A 4 7.04 -5.93 -28.67
N LYS A 5 7.73 -6.80 -27.92
CA LYS A 5 7.15 -7.50 -26.77
C LYS A 5 7.16 -6.58 -25.54
N GLN A 6 5.98 -6.17 -25.09
CA GLN A 6 5.83 -5.38 -23.87
C GLN A 6 5.69 -6.28 -22.64
N LYS A 7 6.33 -5.91 -21.53
CA LYS A 7 6.21 -6.59 -20.22
C LYS A 7 5.87 -5.56 -19.15
N VAL A 8 4.75 -5.74 -18.47
CA VAL A 8 4.38 -4.95 -17.30
C VAL A 8 5.44 -5.12 -16.22
N GLN A 9 5.96 -4.00 -15.70
CA GLN A 9 7.00 -3.99 -14.66
C GLN A 9 6.43 -3.76 -13.27
N ASN A 10 5.37 -2.96 -13.18
CA ASN A 10 4.74 -2.58 -11.93
C ASN A 10 3.28 -2.22 -12.17
N ILE A 11 2.44 -2.42 -11.15
CA ILE A 11 1.06 -1.97 -11.12
C ILE A 11 0.85 -1.28 -9.78
N VAL A 12 0.29 -0.06 -9.82
CA VAL A 12 -0.08 0.69 -8.62
C VAL A 12 -1.59 0.87 -8.63
N LEU A 13 -2.24 0.55 -7.51
CA LEU A 13 -3.68 0.70 -7.34
C LEU A 13 -3.98 1.54 -6.10
N SER A 14 -5.07 2.27 -6.15
CA SER A 14 -5.62 3.02 -5.02
C SER A 14 -6.98 2.43 -4.64
N VAL A 15 -7.23 2.30 -3.34
CA VAL A 15 -8.49 1.78 -2.79
C VAL A 15 -8.98 2.73 -1.71
N THR A 16 -10.29 2.91 -1.62
CA THR A 16 -10.94 3.68 -0.56
C THR A 16 -11.94 2.78 0.16
N TYR A 17 -11.91 2.80 1.48
CA TYR A 17 -12.91 2.15 2.33
C TYR A 17 -13.84 3.23 2.87
N GLU A 18 -15.01 3.38 2.22
CA GLU A 18 -16.03 4.32 2.66
C GLU A 18 -16.49 3.96 4.07
N ASP A 19 -16.68 4.99 4.91
CA ASP A 19 -17.14 4.89 6.30
C ASP A 19 -16.28 4.06 7.26
N VAL A 20 -15.04 3.72 6.88
CA VAL A 20 -14.09 3.01 7.75
C VAL A 20 -13.04 3.97 8.30
N LYS A 21 -12.84 3.94 9.62
CA LYS A 21 -11.69 4.58 10.29
C LYS A 21 -10.71 3.51 10.75
N PHE A 22 -9.46 3.67 10.35
CA PHE A 22 -8.39 2.75 10.73
C PHE A 22 -7.65 3.27 11.97
N ASP A 23 -7.48 2.39 12.95
CA ASP A 23 -6.54 2.59 14.05
C ASP A 23 -5.17 2.07 13.59
N LEU A 24 -4.29 3.00 13.21
CA LEU A 24 -3.02 2.66 12.61
C LEU A 24 -2.05 1.96 13.59
N GLU A 25 -2.09 2.36 14.86
CA GLU A 25 -1.32 1.73 15.93
C GLU A 25 -1.72 0.26 16.12
N LYS A 26 -3.02 -0.02 16.10
CA LYS A 26 -3.53 -1.38 16.20
C LYS A 26 -3.17 -2.19 14.97
N LEU A 27 -3.33 -1.63 13.77
CA LEU A 27 -3.02 -2.31 12.51
C LEU A 27 -1.54 -2.70 12.42
N ALA A 28 -0.63 -1.81 12.80
CA ALA A 28 0.81 -2.09 12.81
C ALA A 28 1.21 -3.27 13.70
N ARG A 29 0.43 -3.55 14.77
CA ARG A 29 0.67 -4.68 15.67
C ARG A 29 0.14 -6.03 15.15
N ILE A 30 -0.85 -6.01 14.26
CA ILE A 30 -1.51 -7.23 13.76
C ILE A 30 -1.07 -7.62 12.35
N LEU A 31 -0.59 -6.65 11.56
CA LEU A 31 -0.10 -6.89 10.21
C LEU A 31 1.37 -7.32 10.27
N ASP A 32 1.64 -8.55 9.85
CA ASP A 32 3.01 -9.06 9.82
C ASP A 32 3.89 -8.25 8.86
N GLY A 33 5.09 -7.90 9.31
CA GLY A 33 6.04 -7.07 8.56
C GLY A 33 5.70 -5.58 8.46
N ALA A 34 4.56 -5.13 9.00
CA ALA A 34 4.20 -3.71 9.02
C ALA A 34 5.15 -2.90 9.91
N ARG A 35 5.45 -1.67 9.48
CA ARG A 35 6.21 -0.69 10.27
C ARG A 35 5.47 0.63 10.24
N TYR A 36 5.24 1.18 11.42
CA TYR A 36 4.54 2.45 11.56
C TYR A 36 5.39 3.41 12.39
N ASP A 37 5.80 4.50 11.75
CA ASP A 37 6.50 5.63 12.36
C ASP A 37 5.94 6.92 11.73
N PRO A 38 4.94 7.57 12.37
CA PRO A 38 4.24 8.71 11.78
C PRO A 38 5.13 9.95 11.61
N GLU A 39 6.27 10.03 12.29
CA GLU A 39 7.24 11.12 12.09
C GLU A 39 8.03 10.93 10.79
N VAL A 40 8.21 9.69 10.33
CA VAL A 40 8.88 9.35 9.08
C VAL A 40 7.90 9.25 7.91
N PHE A 41 6.78 8.56 8.11
CA PHE A 41 5.71 8.43 7.11
C PHE A 41 4.35 8.17 7.79
N PRO A 42 3.28 8.91 7.41
CA PRO A 42 1.99 8.82 8.11
C PRO A 42 1.17 7.56 7.76
N GLY A 43 1.62 6.73 6.83
CA GLY A 43 1.00 5.46 6.47
C GLY A 43 1.70 4.26 7.11
N ILE A 44 0.99 3.13 7.14
CA ILE A 44 1.55 1.81 7.49
C ILE A 44 1.99 1.10 6.21
#